data_AF-A0A3D5RSN8-F1
#
_entry.id   AF-A0A3D5RSN8-F1
#
_cell.length_a   1.000
_cell.length_b   1.000
_cell.length_c   1.000
_cell.angle_alpha   90.00
_cell.angle_beta   90.00
_cell.angle_gamma   90.00
#
_symmetry.space_group_name_H-M   'P 1'
#
loop_
_entity.id
_entity.type
_entity.pdbx_description
1 polymer ?
#
loop_
_entity_poly.entity_id
_entity_poly.type
_entity_poly.pdbx_seq_one_letter_code
_entity_poly.pdbx_strand_id
1 'polypeptide(L)'
;MTLYSWPLHNLRNGDLGDRKGEPPSCNDKLETTNSGLMSPYPGGFKLPDLDTRPTCVELWPPVYAPEGAKPVGKWTIVERLDGSMQWAYDELPLYTSVLDVKPGDVMGGTRFEARGDGPAVREPVGPPPNIPPSMAIAQMKIGRMVINHVGYAVYSWD
;
A
#
# COMPACT_ATOMS: atom_id res chain seq x y z
N MET A 1 -4.94 -14.52 -0.24
CA MET A 1 -4.16 -13.40 -0.78
C MET A 1 -4.54 -12.16 0.00
N THR A 2 -3.59 -11.30 0.32
CA THR A 2 -3.84 -10.02 0.99
C THR A 2 -3.86 -8.91 -0.05
N LEU A 3 -4.80 -7.98 0.10
CA LEU A 3 -4.95 -6.84 -0.79
C LEU A 3 -4.40 -5.60 -0.09
N TYR A 4 -3.80 -4.69 -0.86
CA TYR A 4 -3.21 -3.47 -0.34
C TYR A 4 -3.73 -2.26 -1.09
N SER A 5 -3.90 -1.17 -0.35
CA SER A 5 -4.05 0.17 -0.89
C SER A 5 -2.78 0.97 -0.61
N TRP A 6 -2.59 2.04 -1.38
CA TRP A 6 -1.47 2.98 -1.21
C TRP A 6 -2.01 4.40 -1.23
N PRO A 7 -2.73 4.85 -0.20
CA PRO A 7 -3.35 6.17 -0.21
C PRO A 7 -2.31 7.29 -0.34
N LEU A 8 -2.71 8.37 -1.01
CA LEU A 8 -1.92 9.59 -1.13
C LEU A 8 -1.48 10.12 0.24
N HIS A 9 -0.21 10.47 0.34
CA HIS A 9 0.39 11.18 1.45
C HIS A 9 1.15 12.39 0.94
N ASN A 10 0.84 13.56 1.51
CA ASN A 10 1.48 14.82 1.13
C ASN A 10 2.78 14.99 1.92
N LEU A 11 3.89 15.16 1.20
CA LEU A 11 5.20 15.48 1.76
C LEU A 11 5.48 16.97 1.53
N ARG A 12 6.44 17.54 2.25
CA ARG A 12 6.87 18.94 2.03
C ARG A 12 7.28 19.25 0.58
N ASN A 13 7.81 18.27 -0.14
CA ASN A 13 8.33 18.45 -1.51
C ASN A 13 7.43 17.84 -2.61
N GLY A 14 6.20 17.43 -2.28
CA GLY A 14 5.25 16.84 -3.23
C GLY A 14 4.50 15.66 -2.61
N ASP A 15 3.68 14.97 -3.40
CA ASP A 15 2.82 13.91 -2.88
C ASP A 15 3.28 12.53 -3.37
N LEU A 16 3.04 11.51 -2.56
CA LEU A 16 3.36 10.12 -2.87
C LEU A 16 2.13 9.24 -2.63
N GLY A 17 1.88 8.26 -3.49
CA GLY A 17 0.74 7.35 -3.38
C GLY A 17 -0.35 7.60 -4.41
N ASP A 18 -1.40 6.79 -4.32
CA ASP A 18 -2.55 6.80 -5.22
C ASP A 18 -3.63 7.75 -4.74
N ARG A 19 -4.20 8.49 -5.69
CA ARG A 19 -5.35 9.35 -5.49
C ARG A 19 -6.64 8.56 -5.69
N LYS A 20 -7.66 8.91 -4.93
CA LYS A 20 -8.99 8.30 -5.06
C LYS A 20 -9.59 8.62 -6.42
N GLY A 21 -10.06 7.58 -7.12
CA GLY A 21 -10.74 7.70 -8.40
C GLY A 21 -9.84 8.09 -9.58
N GLU A 22 -8.54 8.27 -9.36
CA GLU A 22 -7.58 8.54 -10.42
C GLU A 22 -6.85 7.25 -10.83
N PRO A 23 -6.23 7.21 -12.02
CA PRO A 23 -5.37 6.11 -12.41
C PRO A 23 -4.26 5.86 -11.37
N PRO A 24 -3.94 4.59 -11.08
CA PRO A 24 -2.88 4.24 -10.14
C PRO A 24 -1.52 4.81 -10.58
N SER A 25 -0.78 5.35 -9.62
CA SER A 25 0.60 5.83 -9.79
C SER A 25 1.59 4.67 -10.03
N CYS A 26 1.29 3.48 -9.51
CA CYS A 26 2.11 2.28 -9.67
C CYS A 26 1.98 1.67 -11.08
N ASN A 27 3.05 1.78 -11.86
CA ASN A 27 3.10 1.40 -13.27
C ASN A 27 4.34 0.54 -13.62
N ASP A 28 4.41 0.09 -14.87
CA ASP A 28 5.47 -0.81 -15.35
C ASP A 28 6.72 -0.09 -15.89
N LYS A 29 6.78 1.23 -15.74
CA LYS A 29 7.96 1.99 -16.10
C LYS A 29 9.04 1.76 -15.05
N LEU A 30 10.23 1.38 -15.51
CA LEU A 30 11.40 1.31 -14.65
C LEU A 30 11.85 2.73 -14.26
N GLU A 31 11.80 3.03 -12.96
CA GLU A 31 12.33 4.28 -12.43
C GLU A 31 13.87 4.20 -12.35
N THR A 32 14.55 5.02 -13.14
CA THR A 32 16.02 5.04 -13.22
C THR A 32 16.66 6.16 -12.41
N THR A 33 15.85 7.13 -11.96
CA THR A 33 16.29 8.26 -11.14
C THR A 33 15.40 8.42 -9.92
N ASN A 34 15.90 9.08 -8.88
CA ASN A 34 15.07 9.44 -7.74
C ASN A 34 14.12 10.60 -8.10
N SER A 35 12.94 10.60 -7.48
CA SER A 35 11.92 11.63 -7.68
C SER A 35 12.24 12.97 -7.01
N GLY A 36 13.21 13.02 -6.10
CA GLY A 36 13.58 14.24 -5.37
C GLY A 36 12.62 14.64 -4.25
N LEU A 37 11.66 13.77 -3.89
CA LEU A 37 10.66 14.07 -2.87
C LEU A 37 11.19 13.94 -1.43
N MET A 38 12.37 13.34 -1.24
CA MET A 38 13.00 13.18 0.07
C MET A 38 14.09 14.24 0.29
N SER A 39 13.83 15.22 1.15
CA SER A 39 14.83 16.20 1.57
C SER A 39 15.97 15.53 2.36
N PRO A 40 17.24 15.91 2.18
CA PRO A 40 17.78 17.02 1.37
C PRO A 40 18.13 16.65 -0.08
N TYR A 41 17.71 15.49 -0.59
CA TYR A 41 18.18 14.95 -1.87
C TYR A 41 17.31 15.43 -3.05
N PRO A 42 17.81 16.31 -3.94
CA PRO A 42 17.07 16.69 -5.15
C PRO A 42 16.86 15.51 -6.11
N GLY A 43 15.94 15.65 -7.07
CA GLY A 43 15.65 14.62 -8.05
C GLY A 43 16.73 14.49 -9.12
N GLY A 44 16.70 13.38 -9.88
CA GLY A 44 17.58 13.15 -11.02
C GLY A 44 18.88 12.39 -10.70
N PHE A 45 19.13 12.02 -9.44
CA PHE A 45 20.20 11.06 -9.13
C PHE A 45 19.85 9.69 -9.70
N LYS A 46 20.79 9.11 -10.45
CA LYS A 46 20.68 7.75 -10.96
C LYS A 46 20.58 6.77 -9.80
N LEU A 47 19.57 5.91 -9.82
CA LEU A 47 19.38 4.88 -8.82
C LEU A 47 20.41 3.75 -9.01
N PRO A 48 20.85 3.08 -7.93
CA PRO A 48 21.73 1.91 -8.03
C PRO A 48 21.00 0.70 -8.63
N ASP A 49 21.78 -0.29 -9.05
CA ASP A 49 21.32 -1.64 -9.43
C ASP A 49 20.23 -1.68 -10.52
N LEU A 50 20.30 -0.77 -11.50
CA LEU A 50 19.30 -0.62 -12.56
C LEU A 50 19.04 -1.92 -13.34
N ASP A 51 20.06 -2.76 -13.51
CA ASP A 51 19.94 -4.02 -14.25
C ASP A 51 19.05 -5.06 -13.54
N THR A 52 18.88 -4.91 -12.22
CA THR A 52 18.09 -5.83 -11.37
C THR A 52 16.92 -5.15 -10.67
N ARG A 53 16.70 -3.86 -10.95
CA ARG A 53 15.68 -3.07 -10.28
C ARG A 53 14.31 -3.44 -10.82
N PRO A 54 13.37 -3.90 -9.97
CA PRO A 54 12.04 -4.23 -10.43
C PRO A 54 11.17 -2.98 -10.65
N THR A 55 10.19 -3.09 -11.53
CA THR A 55 9.15 -2.07 -11.75
C THR A 55 8.17 -2.05 -10.58
N CYS A 56 7.31 -1.03 -10.51
CA CYS A 56 6.34 -0.95 -9.43
C CYS A 56 5.36 -2.13 -9.49
N VAL A 57 4.87 -2.49 -10.68
CA VAL A 57 3.92 -3.60 -10.84
C VAL A 57 4.55 -4.97 -10.62
N GLU A 58 5.86 -5.13 -10.82
CA GLU A 58 6.56 -6.37 -10.47
C GLU A 58 6.60 -6.60 -8.95
N LEU A 59 6.79 -5.54 -8.15
CA LEU A 59 6.77 -5.62 -6.70
C LEU A 59 5.36 -5.61 -6.10
N TRP A 60 4.45 -4.89 -6.76
CA TRP A 60 3.08 -4.67 -6.35
C TRP A 60 2.12 -5.02 -7.49
N PRO A 61 1.90 -6.32 -7.76
CA PRO A 61 1.05 -6.73 -8.87
C PRO A 61 -0.37 -6.17 -8.72
N PRO A 62 -0.90 -5.47 -9.75
CA PRO A 62 -2.26 -4.95 -9.75
C PRO A 62 -3.30 -6.07 -9.64
N VAL A 63 -4.38 -5.80 -8.94
CA VAL A 63 -5.54 -6.70 -8.90
C VAL A 63 -6.43 -6.38 -10.09
N TYR A 64 -6.16 -7.01 -11.24
CA TYR A 64 -6.93 -6.76 -12.46
C TYR A 64 -8.42 -7.11 -12.30
N ALA A 65 -9.28 -6.25 -12.84
CA ALA A 65 -10.70 -6.51 -12.95
C ALA A 65 -10.97 -7.29 -14.24
N PRO A 66 -11.66 -8.45 -14.17
CA PRO A 66 -11.99 -9.22 -15.36
C PRO A 66 -12.98 -8.43 -16.24
N GLU A 67 -13.04 -8.80 -17.52
CA GLU A 67 -14.01 -8.21 -18.44
C GLU A 67 -15.45 -8.39 -17.93
N GLY A 68 -16.25 -7.32 -18.02
CA GLY A 68 -17.62 -7.33 -17.54
C GLY A 68 -17.77 -7.24 -16.01
N ALA A 69 -16.68 -7.07 -15.26
CA ALA A 69 -16.73 -6.76 -13.84
C ALA A 69 -17.58 -5.51 -13.58
N LYS A 70 -18.38 -5.54 -12.50
CA LYS A 70 -19.26 -4.42 -12.11
C LYS A 70 -18.93 -3.97 -10.68
N PRO A 71 -18.92 -2.65 -10.42
CA PRO A 71 -18.81 -2.13 -9.07
C PRO A 71 -19.91 -2.66 -8.14
N VAL A 72 -19.58 -2.93 -6.88
CA VAL A 72 -20.52 -3.36 -5.84
C VAL A 72 -20.16 -2.71 -4.51
N GLY A 73 -21.07 -1.87 -3.98
CA GLY A 73 -20.84 -1.15 -2.73
C GLY A 73 -19.59 -0.26 -2.84
N LYS A 74 -18.56 -0.53 -2.01
CA LYS A 74 -17.28 0.17 -2.05
C LYS A 74 -16.28 -0.37 -3.08
N TRP A 75 -16.57 -1.53 -3.69
CA TRP A 75 -15.74 -2.07 -4.76
C TRP A 75 -16.03 -1.32 -6.04
N THR A 76 -15.01 -0.66 -6.58
CA THR A 76 -15.06 0.09 -7.83
C THR A 76 -14.00 -0.43 -8.80
N ILE A 77 -13.99 0.10 -10.02
CA ILE A 77 -13.01 -0.24 -11.05
C ILE A 77 -12.36 1.06 -11.50
N VAL A 78 -11.04 1.04 -11.61
CA VAL A 78 -10.25 2.16 -12.14
C VAL A 78 -9.57 1.72 -13.43
N GLU A 79 -9.51 2.64 -14.39
CA GLU A 79 -8.75 2.45 -15.63
C GLU A 79 -7.29 2.85 -15.41
N ARG A 80 -6.38 1.97 -15.82
CA ARG A 80 -4.94 2.21 -15.78
C ARG A 80 -4.49 2.96 -17.03
N LEU A 81 -3.31 3.57 -16.98
CA LEU A 81 -2.73 4.30 -18.11
C LEU A 81 -2.45 3.42 -19.35
N ASP A 82 -2.32 2.10 -19.14
CA ASP A 82 -2.16 1.09 -20.19
C ASP A 82 -3.50 0.60 -20.78
N GLY A 83 -4.63 1.14 -20.33
CA GLY A 83 -5.99 0.77 -20.74
C GLY A 83 -6.56 -0.46 -20.03
N SER A 84 -5.78 -1.13 -19.17
CA SER A 84 -6.28 -2.26 -18.38
C SER A 84 -7.14 -1.80 -17.20
N MET A 85 -8.08 -2.65 -16.79
CA MET A 85 -8.99 -2.37 -15.68
C MET A 85 -8.46 -2.99 -14.38
N GLN A 86 -8.49 -2.24 -13.29
CA GLN A 86 -8.03 -2.69 -11.97
C GLN A 86 -9.14 -2.50 -10.94
N TRP A 87 -9.27 -3.47 -10.02
CA TRP A 87 -10.15 -3.34 -8.87
C TRP A 87 -9.65 -2.25 -7.93
N ALA A 88 -10.60 -1.47 -7.44
CA ALA A 88 -10.40 -0.48 -6.39
C ALA A 88 -11.37 -0.74 -5.23
N TYR A 89 -10.98 -0.34 -4.02
CA TYR A 89 -11.85 -0.35 -2.86
C TYR A 89 -11.83 1.03 -2.22
N ASP A 90 -13.02 1.59 -1.96
CA ASP A 90 -13.15 2.96 -1.48
C ASP A 90 -12.40 3.96 -2.41
N GLU A 91 -12.48 3.68 -3.72
CA GLU A 91 -11.84 4.42 -4.81
C GLU A 91 -10.30 4.36 -4.85
N LEU A 92 -9.66 3.53 -4.02
CA LEU A 92 -8.21 3.31 -4.05
C LEU A 92 -7.87 2.02 -4.82
N PRO A 93 -6.94 2.08 -5.80
CA PRO A 93 -6.48 0.90 -6.53
C PRO A 93 -5.91 -0.18 -5.61
N LEU A 94 -6.20 -1.45 -5.93
CA LEU A 94 -5.80 -2.59 -5.11
C LEU A 94 -4.61 -3.35 -5.70
N TYR A 95 -3.69 -3.72 -4.83
CA TYR A 95 -2.48 -4.47 -5.18
C TYR A 95 -2.32 -5.72 -4.33
N THR A 96 -1.46 -6.61 -4.80
CA THR A 96 -0.87 -7.69 -4.01
C THR A 96 0.59 -7.38 -3.75
N SER A 97 1.25 -8.14 -2.88
CA SER A 97 2.68 -7.99 -2.65
C SER A 97 3.42 -9.29 -2.94
N VAL A 98 4.56 -9.20 -3.62
CA VAL A 98 5.47 -10.33 -3.82
C VAL A 98 6.12 -10.85 -2.53
N LEU A 99 5.99 -10.09 -1.43
CA LEU A 99 6.50 -10.50 -0.12
C LEU A 99 5.53 -11.43 0.64
N ASP A 100 4.28 -11.55 0.19
CA ASP A 100 3.30 -12.44 0.79
C ASP A 100 3.43 -13.85 0.20
N VAL A 101 3.75 -14.83 1.04
CA VAL A 101 4.04 -16.21 0.60
C VAL A 101 2.86 -17.14 0.83
N LYS A 102 2.07 -16.91 1.88
CA LYS A 102 0.88 -17.70 2.21
C LYS A 102 -0.35 -16.81 2.41
N PRO A 103 -1.57 -17.36 2.27
CA PRO A 103 -2.80 -16.61 2.52
C PRO A 103 -2.80 -15.98 3.92
N GLY A 104 -3.08 -14.67 3.98
CA GLY A 104 -3.14 -13.91 5.22
C GLY A 104 -1.80 -13.30 5.66
N ASP A 105 -0.71 -13.53 4.93
CA ASP A 105 0.50 -12.72 5.09
C ASP A 105 0.21 -11.26 4.80
N VAL A 106 0.86 -10.37 5.54
CA VAL A 106 0.78 -8.92 5.32
C VAL A 106 2.18 -8.32 5.19
N MET A 107 3.12 -9.08 4.64
CA MET A 107 4.54 -8.79 4.65
C MET A 107 4.92 -7.60 3.78
N GLY A 108 4.09 -7.25 2.79
CA GLY A 108 4.23 -6.02 2.00
C GLY A 108 3.88 -4.74 2.76
N GLY A 109 3.08 -4.84 3.83
CA GLY A 109 2.53 -3.67 4.51
C GLY A 109 3.58 -2.83 5.24
N THR A 110 3.41 -1.51 5.22
CA THR A 110 4.25 -0.61 6.00
C THR A 110 4.01 -0.83 7.49
N ARG A 111 5.09 -0.92 8.28
CA ARG A 111 5.06 -1.30 9.70
C ARG A 111 5.28 -0.14 10.67
N PHE A 112 5.44 1.07 10.15
CA PHE A 112 5.61 2.29 10.92
C PHE A 112 4.49 3.27 10.60
N GLU A 113 4.19 4.15 11.54
CA GLU A 113 3.30 5.28 11.30
C GLU A 113 4.03 6.35 10.49
N ALA A 114 3.49 6.73 9.34
CA ALA A 114 3.99 7.90 8.63
C ALA A 114 3.60 9.18 9.40
N ARG A 115 4.60 10.01 9.72
CA ARG A 115 4.43 11.30 10.38
C ARG A 115 5.34 12.33 9.71
N GLY A 116 4.86 13.57 9.56
CA GLY A 116 5.64 14.65 8.94
C GLY A 116 6.03 14.30 7.49
N ASP A 117 7.32 14.43 7.15
CA ASP A 117 7.88 14.06 5.84
C ASP A 117 8.09 12.52 5.67
N GLY A 118 7.32 11.69 6.36
CA GLY A 118 7.35 10.23 6.23
C GLY A 118 6.70 9.76 4.92
N PRO A 119 7.15 8.65 4.30
CA PRO A 119 6.60 8.21 3.02
C PRO A 119 5.16 7.71 3.13
N ALA A 120 4.42 7.75 2.01
CA ALA A 120 3.12 7.11 1.87
C ALA A 120 3.17 5.61 2.23
N VAL A 121 2.16 5.15 2.96
CA VAL A 121 2.11 3.82 3.57
C VAL A 121 1.30 2.84 2.73
N ARG A 122 1.81 1.62 2.56
CA ARG A 122 1.09 0.51 1.94
C ARG A 122 0.31 -0.21 3.04
N GLU A 123 -1.01 -0.17 2.98
CA GLU A 123 -1.87 -0.66 4.04
C GLU A 123 -2.65 -1.89 3.57
N PRO A 124 -2.73 -2.97 4.37
CA PRO A 124 -3.57 -4.11 4.03
C PRO A 124 -5.04 -3.70 4.10
N VAL A 125 -5.77 -3.93 3.02
CA VAL A 125 -7.21 -3.71 2.93
C VAL A 125 -7.92 -4.84 3.64
N GLY A 126 -8.76 -4.49 4.61
CA GLY A 126 -9.57 -5.44 5.33
C GLY A 126 -10.71 -4.76 6.06
N PRO A 127 -11.70 -5.53 6.55
CA PRO A 127 -12.69 -4.98 7.46
C PRO A 127 -11.96 -4.44 8.71
N PRO A 128 -12.46 -3.35 9.32
CA PRO A 128 -11.93 -2.91 10.60
C PRO A 128 -11.99 -4.08 11.59
N PRO A 129 -10.93 -4.29 12.39
CA PRO A 129 -10.89 -5.38 13.35
C PRO A 129 -12.05 -5.22 14.33
N ASN A 130 -12.74 -6.32 14.63
CA ASN A 130 -13.82 -6.36 15.61
C ASN A 130 -13.25 -6.34 17.04
N ILE A 131 -12.64 -5.21 17.39
CA ILE A 131 -12.02 -4.94 18.69
C ILE A 131 -12.57 -3.62 19.26
N PRO A 132 -12.52 -3.43 20.60
CA PRO A 132 -12.97 -2.19 21.21
C PRO A 132 -12.25 -0.96 20.60
N PRO A 133 -12.91 0.20 20.48
CA PRO A 133 -12.32 1.40 19.88
C PRO A 133 -11.02 1.90 20.54
N SER A 134 -10.76 1.50 21.79
CA SER A 134 -9.54 1.83 22.54
C SER A 134 -8.38 0.85 22.31
N MET A 135 -8.52 -0.08 21.35
CA MET A 135 -7.53 -1.09 20.99
C MET A 135 -7.24 -1.08 19.49
N ALA A 136 -6.04 -1.56 19.12
CA ALA A 136 -5.63 -1.77 17.74
C ALA A 136 -4.95 -3.14 17.56
N ILE A 137 -4.82 -3.60 16.32
CA ILE A 137 -4.02 -4.78 15.99
C ILE A 137 -2.66 -4.32 15.46
N ALA A 138 -1.59 -4.67 16.16
CA ALA A 138 -0.22 -4.52 15.69
C ALA A 138 0.23 -5.79 14.98
N GLN A 139 0.76 -5.65 13.76
CA GLN A 139 1.35 -6.77 13.04
C GLN A 139 2.79 -7.03 13.52
N MET A 140 3.05 -8.27 13.96
CA MET A 140 4.36 -8.76 14.37
C MET A 140 4.90 -9.78 13.36
N LYS A 141 6.21 -10.05 13.41
CA LYS A 141 6.84 -11.12 12.60
C LYS A 141 6.23 -12.51 12.84
N ILE A 142 5.73 -12.75 14.06
CA ILE A 142 5.19 -14.04 14.50
C ILE A 142 3.66 -14.10 14.50
N GLY A 143 2.96 -13.03 14.12
CA GLY A 143 1.50 -13.00 14.14
C GLY A 143 0.94 -11.60 14.40
N ARG A 144 -0.32 -11.54 14.84
CA ARG A 144 -1.02 -10.31 15.20
C ARG A 144 -1.09 -10.17 16.71
N MET A 145 -0.84 -8.97 17.23
CA MET A 145 -0.89 -8.64 18.65
C MET A 145 -1.94 -7.56 18.89
N VAL A 146 -2.77 -7.73 19.91
CA VAL A 146 -3.68 -6.66 20.34
C VAL A 146 -2.88 -5.66 21.17
N ILE A 147 -3.00 -4.39 20.83
CA ILE A 147 -2.40 -3.26 21.56
C ILE A 147 -3.49 -2.31 22.03
N ASN A 148 -3.25 -1.55 23.10
CA ASN A 148 -4.12 -0.46 23.52
C ASN A 148 -3.87 0.80 22.66
N HIS A 149 -4.70 1.83 22.83
CA HIS A 149 -4.60 3.13 22.16
C HIS A 149 -3.28 3.89 22.38
N VAL A 150 -2.41 3.42 23.27
CA VAL A 150 -1.07 3.99 23.55
C VAL A 150 0.06 3.09 23.02
N GLY A 151 -0.28 1.97 22.35
CA GLY A 151 0.69 1.07 21.72
C GLY A 151 1.23 -0.06 22.60
N TYR A 152 0.72 -0.25 23.82
CA TYR A 152 1.15 -1.35 24.70
C TYR A 152 0.39 -2.65 24.41
N ALA A 153 1.12 -3.76 24.43
CA ALA A 153 0.54 -5.09 24.27
C ALA A 153 -0.50 -5.41 25.37
N VAL A 154 -1.63 -5.98 24.96
CA VAL A 154 -2.69 -6.43 25.85
C VAL A 154 -2.55 -7.93 26.05
N TYR A 155 -2.54 -8.37 27.31
CA TYR A 155 -2.51 -9.78 27.70
C TYR A 155 -3.69 -10.07 28.62
N SER A 156 -4.25 -11.27 28.52
CA SER A 156 -5.21 -11.83 29.49
C SER A 156 -4.62 -13.10 30.08
N TRP A 157 -4.94 -13.36 31.35
CA TRP A 157 -4.68 -14.62 32.02
C TRP A 157 -5.97 -15.12 32.65
N ASP A 158 -6.08 -16.43 32.82
CA ASP A 158 -7.15 -17.14 33.52
C ASP A 158 -6.82 -17.40 34.99
#